data_AF-A0A432CKS9-F1
#
_entry.id   AF-A0A432CKS9-F1
#
_cell.length_a   1.000
_cell.length_b   1.000
_cell.length_c   1.000
_cell.angle_alpha   90.00
_cell.angle_beta   90.00
_cell.angle_gamma   90.00
#
_symmetry.space_group_name_H-M   'P 1'
#
loop_
_entity.id
_entity.type
_entity.pdbx_description
1 polymer ?
#
loop_
_entity_poly.entity_id
_entity_poly.type
_entity_poly.pdbx_seq_one_letter_code
_entity_poly.pdbx_strand_id
1 'polypeptide(L)'
;MLPKDLTKDLKDRLSSIKGQVEGVIKMLDKSDDPAQILNQFKAVNKGFEKAQHLLLDEVFRKALAMKIAEALDTCPGNCGQEEKIAIIRNQFPDLELYELTDKMKEMNLI
;
A
#
# COMPACT_ATOMS: atom_id res chain seq x y z
N MET A 1 9.64 -4.13 -8.89
CA MET A 1 8.39 -3.37 -9.16
C MET A 1 7.25 -4.01 -8.38
N LEU A 2 6.22 -3.26 -7.99
CA LEU A 2 5.03 -3.84 -7.35
C LEU A 2 4.28 -4.75 -8.35
N PRO A 3 3.89 -5.97 -7.97
CA PRO A 3 3.14 -6.86 -8.84
C PRO A 3 1.85 -6.21 -9.33
N LYS A 4 1.58 -6.32 -10.64
CA LYS A 4 0.40 -5.71 -11.26
C LYS A 4 -0.89 -6.18 -10.61
N ASP A 5 -0.95 -7.47 -10.28
CA ASP A 5 -2.11 -8.12 -9.66
C ASP A 5 -2.43 -7.50 -8.29
N LEU A 6 -1.40 -7.25 -7.47
CA LEU A 6 -1.57 -6.59 -6.16
C LEU A 6 -2.06 -5.14 -6.31
N THR A 7 -1.65 -4.43 -7.37
CA THR A 7 -2.04 -3.03 -7.56
C THR A 7 -3.42 -2.82 -8.18
N LYS A 8 -4.05 -3.86 -8.74
CA LYS A 8 -5.30 -3.74 -9.49
C LYS A 8 -6.44 -3.25 -8.58
N ASP A 9 -6.69 -3.97 -7.50
CA ASP A 9 -7.76 -3.66 -6.56
C ASP A 9 -7.59 -2.27 -5.93
N LEU A 10 -6.34 -1.85 -5.67
CA LEU A 10 -6.05 -0.52 -5.18
C LEU A 10 -6.42 0.55 -6.22
N LYS A 11 -6.07 0.36 -7.49
CA LYS A 11 -6.40 1.29 -8.58
C LYS A 11 -7.91 1.42 -8.75
N ASP A 12 -8.66 0.32 -8.67
CA ASP A 12 -10.12 0.34 -8.79
C ASP A 12 -10.75 1.14 -7.65
N ARG A 13 -10.26 0.99 -6.42
CA ARG A 13 -10.69 1.80 -5.26
C ARG A 13 -10.34 3.28 -5.43
N LEU A 14 -9.14 3.61 -5.88
CA LEU A 14 -8.73 5.00 -6.13
C LEU A 14 -9.58 5.65 -7.22
N SER A 15 -9.93 4.91 -8.27
CA SER A 15 -10.86 5.37 -9.31
C SER A 15 -12.25 5.66 -8.74
N SER A 16 -12.75 4.82 -7.83
CA SER A 16 -14.01 5.10 -7.13
C SER A 16 -13.93 6.36 -6.26
N ILE A 17 -12.83 6.54 -5.52
CA ILE A 17 -12.62 7.73 -4.67
C ILE A 17 -12.54 8.99 -5.54
N LYS A 18 -11.86 8.93 -6.68
CA LYS A 18 -11.83 10.03 -7.66
C LYS A 18 -13.25 10.46 -8.04
N GLY A 19 -14.13 9.51 -8.37
CA GLY A 19 -15.54 9.80 -8.67
C GLY A 19 -16.29 10.44 -7.49
N GLN A 20 -16.00 10.04 -6.26
CA GLN A 20 -16.59 10.65 -5.06
C GLN A 20 -16.10 12.10 -4.86
N VAL A 21 -14.81 12.37 -5.07
CA VAL A 21 -14.23 13.73 -5.02
C VAL A 21 -14.86 14.62 -6.08
N GLU A 22 -15.00 14.13 -7.32
CA GLU A 22 -15.70 14.85 -8.38
C GLU A 22 -17.17 15.14 -8.01
N GLY A 23 -17.82 14.22 -7.29
CA GLY A 23 -19.15 14.42 -6.72
C GLY A 23 -19.19 15.58 -5.73
N VAL A 24 -18.25 15.64 -4.79
CA VAL A 24 -18.17 16.74 -3.81
C VAL A 24 -17.96 18.09 -4.48
N ILE A 25 -17.09 18.18 -5.50
CA ILE A 25 -16.88 19.41 -6.28
C ILE A 25 -18.20 19.90 -6.88
N LYS A 26 -18.97 19.00 -7.52
CA LYS A 26 -20.28 19.35 -8.11
C LYS A 26 -21.29 19.81 -7.07
N MET A 27 -21.25 19.28 -5.84
CA MET A 27 -22.15 19.71 -4.77
C MET A 27 -21.84 21.13 -4.31
N LEU A 28 -20.55 21.48 -4.24
CA LEU A 28 -20.10 22.85 -3.93
C LEU A 28 -20.55 23.84 -5.02
N ASP A 29 -20.40 23.48 -6.30
CA ASP A 29 -20.83 24.31 -7.44
C ASP A 29 -22.34 24.61 -7.42
N LYS A 30 -23.15 23.67 -6.92
CA LYS A 30 -24.61 23.76 -6.88
C LYS A 30 -25.17 24.42 -5.62
N SER A 31 -24.30 24.78 -4.66
CA SER A 31 -24.71 25.23 -3.32
C SER A 31 -25.66 24.22 -2.63
N ASP A 32 -25.33 22.93 -2.73
CA ASP A 32 -26.07 21.86 -2.06
C ASP A 32 -26.02 21.99 -0.52
N ASP A 33 -26.87 21.24 0.17
CA ASP A 33 -26.98 21.27 1.64
C ASP A 33 -25.60 21.05 2.33
N PRO A 34 -25.15 21.99 3.19
CA PRO A 34 -23.86 21.88 3.88
C PRO A 34 -23.67 20.57 4.66
N ALA A 35 -24.73 20.02 5.25
CA ALA A 35 -24.63 18.76 5.99
C ALA A 35 -24.38 17.57 5.05
N GLN A 36 -25.02 17.54 3.87
CA GLN A 36 -24.75 16.54 2.84
C GLN A 36 -23.34 16.64 2.29
N ILE A 37 -22.84 17.85 2.02
CA ILE A 37 -21.45 18.07 1.56
C ILE A 37 -20.45 17.52 2.59
N LEU A 38 -20.64 17.85 3.88
CA LEU A 38 -19.79 17.34 4.95
C LEU A 38 -19.83 15.81 5.06
N ASN A 39 -21.01 15.21 4.89
CA ASN A 39 -21.16 13.75 4.92
C ASN A 39 -20.44 13.07 3.76
N GLN A 40 -20.51 13.61 2.55
CA GLN A 40 -19.78 13.07 1.40
C GLN A 40 -18.28 13.23 1.55
N PHE A 41 -17.81 14.36 2.07
CA PHE A 41 -16.39 14.56 2.37
C PHE A 41 -15.87 13.52 3.39
N LYS A 42 -16.64 13.25 4.45
CA LYS A 42 -16.31 12.18 5.42
C LYS A 42 -16.27 10.80 4.77
N ALA A 43 -17.16 10.52 3.82
CA ALA A 43 -17.18 9.25 3.08
C ALA A 43 -15.91 9.09 2.21
N VAL A 44 -15.50 10.16 1.51
CA VAL A 44 -14.22 10.20 0.76
C VAL A 44 -13.05 9.90 1.68
N ASN A 45 -12.97 10.58 2.83
CA ASN A 45 -11.85 10.40 3.77
C ASN A 45 -11.74 8.95 4.26
N LYS A 46 -12.86 8.34 4.69
CA LYS A 46 -12.91 6.92 5.08
C LYS A 46 -12.55 5.98 3.93
N GLY A 47 -12.95 6.31 2.71
CA GLY A 47 -12.56 5.55 1.51
C GLY A 47 -11.06 5.57 1.29
N PHE A 48 -10.45 6.74 1.44
CA PHE A 48 -9.01 6.94 1.28
C PHE A 48 -8.19 6.25 2.38
N GLU A 49 -8.59 6.37 3.65
CA GLU A 49 -7.97 5.64 4.77
C GLU A 49 -7.95 4.13 4.52
N LYS A 50 -9.05 3.56 4.02
CA LYS A 50 -9.11 2.13 3.65
C LYS A 50 -8.20 1.79 2.48
N ALA A 51 -8.12 2.65 1.47
CA ALA A 51 -7.21 2.45 0.33
C ALA A 51 -5.73 2.50 0.78
N GLN A 52 -5.39 3.40 1.72
CA GLN A 52 -4.07 3.45 2.32
C GLN A 52 -3.75 2.16 3.09
N HIS A 53 -4.68 1.66 3.90
CA HIS A 53 -4.47 0.40 4.61
C HIS A 53 -4.25 -0.77 3.64
N LEU A 54 -5.06 -0.85 2.56
CA LEU A 54 -4.87 -1.84 1.50
C LEU A 54 -3.49 -1.73 0.84
N LEU A 55 -3.01 -0.52 0.56
CA LEU A 55 -1.67 -0.30 0.00
C LEU A 55 -0.59 -0.90 0.90
N LEU A 56 -0.66 -0.62 2.20
CA LEU A 56 0.37 -1.06 3.14
C LEU A 56 0.32 -2.58 3.35
N ASP A 57 -0.87 -3.14 3.61
CA ASP A 57 -0.99 -4.56 3.97
C ASP A 57 -1.03 -5.50 2.76
N GLU A 58 -1.87 -5.21 1.78
CA GLU A 58 -2.10 -6.12 0.66
C GLU A 58 -1.09 -5.93 -0.47
N VAL A 59 -0.55 -4.72 -0.64
CA VAL A 59 0.40 -4.44 -1.73
C VAL A 59 1.83 -4.49 -1.23
N PHE A 60 2.19 -3.69 -0.23
CA PHE A 60 3.57 -3.55 0.22
C PHE A 60 4.06 -4.76 1.00
N ARG A 61 3.32 -5.22 2.03
CA ARG A 61 3.72 -6.38 2.83
C ARG A 61 3.83 -7.65 1.97
N LYS A 62 2.88 -7.89 1.05
CA LYS A 62 2.96 -9.03 0.11
C LYS A 62 4.11 -8.90 -0.89
N ALA A 63 4.33 -7.71 -1.47
CA ALA A 63 5.46 -7.50 -2.37
C ALA A 63 6.82 -7.68 -1.66
N LEU A 64 6.91 -7.27 -0.40
CA LEU A 64 8.10 -7.49 0.43
C LEU A 64 8.30 -8.98 0.72
N ALA A 65 7.24 -9.73 1.06
CA ALA A 65 7.31 -11.18 1.23
C ALA A 65 7.83 -11.89 -0.02
N MET A 66 7.31 -11.53 -1.20
CA MET A 66 7.77 -12.08 -2.48
C MET A 66 9.25 -11.80 -2.72
N LYS A 67 9.71 -10.57 -2.45
CA LYS A 67 11.13 -10.21 -2.58
C LYS A 67 12.03 -10.99 -1.62
N ILE A 68 11.58 -11.22 -0.38
CA ILE A 68 12.33 -12.03 0.59
C ILE A 68 12.43 -13.48 0.10
N ALA A 69 11.34 -14.04 -0.44
CA ALA A 69 11.35 -15.37 -1.02
C ALA A 69 12.31 -15.48 -2.22
N GLU A 70 12.25 -14.51 -3.15
CA GLU A 70 13.17 -14.43 -4.30
C GLU A 70 14.64 -14.33 -3.86
N ALA A 71 14.94 -13.52 -2.83
CA ALA A 71 16.29 -13.38 -2.30
C ALA A 71 16.81 -14.68 -1.65
N LEU A 72 15.93 -15.44 -0.98
CA LEU A 72 16.27 -16.75 -0.41
C LEU A 72 16.53 -17.78 -1.51
N ASP A 73 15.68 -17.82 -2.54
CA ASP A 73 15.83 -18.76 -3.65
C ASP A 73 17.11 -18.50 -4.47
N THR A 74 17.52 -17.23 -4.57
CA THR A 74 18.71 -16.81 -5.32
C THR A 74 20.00 -16.83 -4.48
N CYS A 75 19.93 -17.04 -3.17
CA CYS A 75 21.07 -17.15 -2.27
C CYS A 75 21.24 -18.58 -1.71
N PRO A 76 21.95 -19.49 -2.41
CA PRO A 76 22.16 -20.87 -1.97
C PRO A 76 23.18 -21.03 -0.81
N GLY A 77 23.48 -19.96 -0.06
CA GLY A 77 24.35 -20.01 1.13
C GLY A 77 25.80 -19.52 0.95
N ASN A 78 26.13 -18.80 -0.13
CA ASN A 78 27.40 -18.08 -0.28
C ASN A 78 27.28 -16.85 -1.22
N CYS A 79 26.17 -16.11 -1.11
CA CYS A 79 25.90 -14.86 -1.82
C CYS A 79 26.45 -13.61 -1.11
N GLY A 80 26.97 -13.72 0.12
CA GLY A 80 27.54 -12.59 0.88
C GLY A 80 26.48 -11.64 1.48
N GLN A 81 25.22 -12.06 1.46
CA GLN A 81 24.07 -11.30 1.97
C GLN A 81 23.17 -12.17 2.90
N GLU A 82 23.61 -13.37 3.26
CA GLU A 82 22.86 -14.37 4.04
C GLU A 82 22.35 -13.79 5.35
N GLU A 83 23.23 -13.11 6.08
CA GLU A 83 22.92 -12.51 7.37
C GLU A 83 21.86 -11.41 7.23
N LYS A 84 21.96 -10.57 6.19
CA LYS A 84 20.97 -9.52 5.91
C LYS A 84 19.61 -10.11 5.53
N ILE A 85 19.59 -11.13 4.67
CA ILE A 85 18.35 -11.81 4.26
C ILE A 85 17.69 -12.48 5.46
N ALA A 86 18.46 -13.13 6.34
CA ALA A 86 17.96 -13.77 7.55
C ALA A 86 17.38 -12.76 8.55
N ILE A 87 18.05 -11.62 8.77
CA ILE A 87 17.56 -10.54 9.64
C ILE A 87 16.22 -10.00 9.11
N ILE A 88 16.15 -9.67 7.82
CA ILE A 88 14.94 -9.11 7.21
C ILE A 88 13.78 -10.12 7.27
N ARG A 89 14.04 -11.40 7.02
CA ARG A 89 13.05 -12.47 7.14
C ARG A 89 12.50 -12.58 8.57
N ASN A 90 13.36 -12.51 9.58
CA ASN A 90 12.93 -12.63 10.98
C ASN A 90 12.16 -11.40 11.45
N GLN A 91 12.50 -10.22 10.95
CA GLN A 91 11.78 -8.98 11.27
C GLN A 91 10.43 -8.89 10.56
N PHE A 92 10.30 -9.49 9.38
CA PHE A 92 9.13 -9.34 8.50
C PHE A 92 7.75 -9.54 9.18
N PRO A 93 7.52 -10.57 10.03
CA PRO A 93 6.22 -10.79 10.67
C PRO A 93 5.78 -9.65 11.58
N ASP A 94 6.75 -8.96 12.20
CA ASP A 94 6.52 -7.94 13.22
C ASP A 94 6.58 -6.51 12.66
N LEU A 95 6.82 -6.34 11.35
CA LEU A 95 6.93 -5.01 10.73
C LEU A 95 5.61 -4.26 10.79
N GLU A 96 5.66 -3.08 11.42
CA GLU A 96 4.55 -2.15 11.41
C GLU A 96 4.35 -1.53 10.01
N LEU A 97 3.12 -1.08 9.73
CA LEU A 97 2.72 -0.63 8.39
C LEU A 97 3.60 0.51 7.86
N TYR A 98 4.12 1.39 8.73
CA TYR A 98 4.99 2.50 8.32
C TYR A 98 6.44 2.07 8.09
N GLU A 99 6.87 0.94 8.64
CA GLU A 99 8.24 0.41 8.49
C GLU A 99 8.41 -0.35 7.18
N LEU A 100 7.29 -0.80 6.59
CA LEU A 100 7.27 -1.53 5.33
C LEU A 100 7.97 -0.77 4.21
N THR A 101 7.76 0.54 4.08
CA THR A 101 8.33 1.32 2.98
C THR A 101 9.85 1.43 3.07
N ASP A 102 10.42 1.49 4.27
CA ASP A 102 11.87 1.59 4.44
C ASP A 102 12.52 0.22 4.25
N LYS A 103 11.91 -0.85 4.75
CA LYS A 103 12.37 -2.23 4.49
C LYS A 103 12.31 -2.62 3.02
N MET A 104 11.30 -2.15 2.29
CA MET A 104 11.25 -2.33 0.83
C MET A 104 12.40 -1.63 0.09
N LYS A 105 12.88 -0.48 0.57
CA LYS A 105 14.05 0.20 -0.01
C LYS A 105 15.34 -0.58 0.29
N GLU A 106 15.51 -1.06 1.51
CA GLU A 106 16.66 -1.90 1.90
C GLU A 106 16.76 -3.14 0.99
N MET A 107 15.65 -3.83 0.75
CA MET A 107 15.56 -4.99 -0.15
C MET A 107 15.75 -4.69 -1.64
N ASN A 108 15.81 -3.42 -2.07
CA ASN A 108 16.17 -3.08 -3.46
C ASN A 108 17.67 -2.85 -3.64
N LEU A 109 18.41 -2.72 -2.53
CA LEU A 109 19.86 -2.56 -2.52
C LEU A 109 20.60 -3.89 -2.36
N ILE A 110 19.84 -4.96 -2.15
CA ILE A 110 20.24 -6.36 -2.07
C ILE A 110 20.11 -6.96 -3.46
#